data_AF-A0A091CBA0-F1
#
_entry.id   AF-A0A091CBA0-F1
#
_cell.length_a   1.000
_cell.length_b   1.000
_cell.length_c   1.000
_cell.angle_alpha   90.00
_cell.angle_beta   90.00
_cell.angle_gamma   90.00
#
_symmetry.space_group_name_H-M   'P 1'
#
loop_
_entity.id
_entity.type
_entity.pdbx_description
1 polymer ?
#
loop_
_entity_poly.entity_id
_entity_poly.type
_entity_poly.pdbx_seq_one_letter_code
_entity_poly.pdbx_strand_id
1 'polypeptide(L)'
;MIIKEFCAENTTLLSQLDSSVKRVELCDNLAVGGTTPSYGVIKEAARYLHEKEISLATMIRPRGGNFVYNDSELRIMEDDILR
;
A
#
# COMPACT_ATOMS: atom_id res chain seq x y z
N MET A 1 24.85 -1.46 2.85
CA MET A 1 23.66 -2.14 3.40
C MET A 1 22.48 -1.77 2.50
N ILE A 2 21.71 -2.74 1.99
CA ILE A 2 20.60 -2.50 1.07
C ILE A 2 19.29 -2.50 1.86
N ILE A 3 18.44 -1.48 1.65
CA ILE A 3 17.08 -1.44 2.18
C ILE A 3 16.18 -2.25 1.24
N LYS A 4 15.51 -3.28 1.76
CA LYS A 4 14.54 -4.09 1.00
C LYS A 4 13.12 -3.61 1.27
N GLU A 5 12.37 -3.40 0.19
CA GLU A 5 10.94 -3.13 0.21
C GLU A 5 10.18 -4.33 -0.37
N PHE A 6 9.08 -4.71 0.28
CA PHE A 6 8.18 -5.76 -0.20
C PHE A 6 6.87 -5.14 -0.70
N CYS A 7 6.50 -5.42 -1.96
CA CYS A 7 5.20 -5.03 -2.52
C CYS A 7 4.16 -6.08 -2.11
N ALA A 8 3.16 -5.66 -1.33
CA ALA A 8 2.13 -6.52 -0.77
C ALA A 8 0.77 -6.24 -1.40
N GLU A 9 0.00 -7.31 -1.64
CA GLU A 9 -1.45 -7.22 -1.85
C GLU A 9 -2.16 -7.56 -0.55
N ASN A 10 -2.89 -6.60 0.03
CA ASN A 10 -3.60 -6.76 1.30
C ASN A 10 -2.68 -7.24 2.45
N THR A 11 -3.21 -7.98 3.42
CA THR A 11 -2.48 -8.39 4.64
C THR A 11 -1.97 -9.84 4.59
N THR A 12 -2.34 -10.61 3.57
CA THR A 12 -2.19 -12.07 3.50
C THR A 12 -0.75 -12.55 3.74
N LEU A 13 0.25 -11.81 3.24
CA LEU A 13 1.67 -12.20 3.29
C LEU A 13 2.48 -11.45 4.36
N LEU A 14 1.90 -10.46 5.06
CA LEU A 14 2.65 -9.63 6.00
C LEU A 14 3.24 -10.44 7.17
N SER A 15 2.58 -11.55 7.54
CA SER A 15 3.04 -12.43 8.62
C SER A 15 4.29 -13.23 8.28
N GLN A 16 4.62 -13.38 7.00
CA GLN A 16 5.77 -14.13 6.50
C GLN A 16 7.03 -13.27 6.39
N LEU A 17 6.92 -11.96 6.61
CA LEU A 17 8.05 -11.03 6.51
C LEU A 17 9.02 -11.24 7.68
N ASP A 18 10.30 -11.38 7.32
CA ASP A 18 11.41 -11.43 8.26
C ASP A 18 12.02 -10.04 8.52
N SER A 19 13.00 -9.97 9.42
CA SER A 19 13.65 -8.72 9.81
C SER A 19 14.53 -8.09 8.72
N SER A 20 14.72 -8.76 7.58
CA SER A 20 15.49 -8.24 6.44
C SER A 20 14.69 -7.26 5.58
N VAL A 21 13.35 -7.31 5.66
CA VAL A 21 12.45 -6.33 5.03
C VAL A 21 12.34 -5.12 5.95
N LYS A 22 12.50 -3.92 5.39
CA LYS A 22 12.48 -2.65 6.15
C LYS A 22 11.31 -1.76 5.79
N ARG A 23 10.66 -2.03 4.66
CA ARG A 23 9.47 -1.31 4.23
C ARG A 23 8.51 -2.22 3.46
N VAL A 24 7.23 -1.94 3.55
CA VAL A 24 6.20 -2.54 2.71
C VAL A 24 5.53 -1.44 1.89
N GLU A 25 5.44 -1.65 0.58
CA GLU A 25 4.48 -0.95 -0.26
C GLU A 25 3.17 -1.74 -0.20
N LEU A 26 2.11 -1.13 0.34
CA LEU A 26 0.81 -1.75 0.50
C LEU A 26 -0.12 -1.32 -0.63
N CYS A 27 -0.53 -2.31 -1.40
CA CYS A 27 -1.41 -2.19 -2.54
C CYS A 27 -2.63 -3.11 -2.36
N ASP A 28 -3.64 -2.87 -3.20
CA ASP A 28 -4.58 -3.90 -3.61
C ASP A 28 -4.47 -4.12 -5.13
N ASN A 29 -5.11 -5.16 -5.67
CA ASN A 29 -5.22 -5.41 -7.11
C ASN A 29 -3.88 -5.32 -7.88
N LEU A 30 -2.89 -6.12 -7.47
CA LEU A 30 -1.59 -6.22 -8.12
C LEU A 30 -1.69 -6.72 -9.57
N ALA A 31 -2.78 -7.40 -9.94
CA ALA A 31 -3.05 -7.81 -11.30
C ALA A 31 -3.08 -6.64 -12.31
N VAL A 32 -3.38 -5.40 -11.84
CA VAL A 32 -3.33 -4.17 -12.66
C VAL A 32 -2.15 -3.26 -12.29
N GLY A 33 -1.17 -3.80 -11.55
CA GLY A 33 0.01 -3.08 -11.07
C GLY A 33 -0.20 -2.31 -9.76
N GLY A 34 -1.26 -2.61 -9.00
CA GLY A 34 -1.53 -1.99 -7.69
C GLY A 34 -2.50 -0.81 -7.77
N THR A 35 -3.48 -0.79 -6.86
CA THR A 35 -4.42 0.31 -6.59
C THR A 35 -4.46 0.63 -5.10
N THR A 36 -5.10 1.75 -4.73
CA THR A 36 -5.33 2.09 -3.32
C THR A 36 -6.05 0.94 -2.61
N PRO A 37 -5.48 0.38 -1.52
CA PRO A 37 -6.16 -0.63 -0.71
C PRO A 37 -7.29 -0.02 0.13
N SER A 38 -8.22 -0.84 0.59
CA SER A 38 -9.31 -0.34 1.45
C SER A 38 -8.80 0.23 2.78
N TYR A 39 -9.52 1.20 3.35
CA TYR A 39 -9.19 1.81 4.65
C TYR A 39 -8.95 0.78 5.78
N GLY A 40 -9.77 -0.28 5.85
CA GLY A 40 -9.59 -1.34 6.85
C GLY A 40 -8.26 -2.09 6.70
N VAL A 41 -7.85 -2.32 5.46
CA VAL A 41 -6.56 -2.96 5.13
C VAL A 41 -5.40 -2.04 5.51
N ILE A 42 -5.46 -0.75 5.17
CA ILE A 42 -4.45 0.25 5.56
C ILE A 42 -4.28 0.28 7.08
N LYS A 43 -5.38 0.44 7.81
CA LYS A 43 -5.37 0.54 9.27
C LYS A 43 -4.74 -0.68 9.93
N GLU A 44 -5.14 -1.88 9.51
CA GLU A 44 -4.64 -3.11 10.13
C GLU A 44 -3.19 -3.41 9.72
N ALA A 45 -2.83 -3.19 8.45
CA ALA A 45 -1.45 -3.34 7.99
C ALA A 45 -0.52 -2.37 8.71
N ALA A 46 -0.91 -1.11 8.87
CA ALA A 46 -0.13 -0.10 9.60
C ALA A 46 0.11 -0.54 11.05
N ARG A 47 -0.95 -0.95 11.77
CA ARG A 47 -0.84 -1.47 13.13
C ARG A 47 0.14 -2.65 13.20
N TYR A 48 -0.06 -3.65 12.34
CA TYR A 48 0.73 -4.87 12.31
C TYR A 48 2.21 -4.65 11.97
N LEU A 49 2.51 -3.81 10.98
CA LEU A 49 3.87 -3.57 10.51
C LEU A 49 4.65 -2.68 11.47
N HIS A 50 4.01 -1.67 12.07
CA HIS A 50 4.66 -0.82 13.05
C HIS A 50 5.03 -1.58 14.33
N GLU A 51 4.24 -2.57 14.77
CA GLU A 51 4.61 -3.49 15.86
C GLU A 51 5.89 -4.28 15.57
N LYS A 52 6.27 -4.42 14.29
CA LYS A 52 7.48 -5.10 13.82
C LYS A 52 8.60 -4.14 13.39
N GLU A 53 8.44 -2.85 13.63
CA GLU A 53 9.37 -1.79 13.18
C GLU A 53 9.59 -1.78 11.65
N ILE A 54 8.58 -2.20 10.88
CA ILE A 54 8.59 -2.15 9.42
C ILE A 54 7.79 -0.92 8.98
N SER A 55 8.39 -0.07 8.15
CA SER A 55 7.69 1.12 7.62
C SER A 55 6.65 0.73 6.57
N LEU A 56 5.59 1.53 6.47
CA LEU A 56 4.52 1.34 5.49
C LEU A 56 4.50 2.50 4.49
N ALA A 57 4.38 2.19 3.20
CA ALA A 57 4.04 3.11 2.13
C ALA A 57 2.71 2.66 1.50
N THR A 58 1.68 3.49 1.56
CA THR A 58 0.36 3.16 1.00
C THR A 58 0.29 3.61 -0.46
N MET A 59 -0.17 2.72 -1.35
CA MET A 59 -0.46 3.06 -2.74
C MET A 59 -1.63 4.05 -2.80
N ILE A 60 -1.50 5.12 -3.59
CA ILE A 60 -2.59 6.04 -3.92
C ILE A 60 -2.78 6.02 -5.43
N ARG A 61 -3.71 5.18 -5.89
CA ARG A 61 -3.99 5.00 -7.31
C ARG A 61 -5.43 4.51 -7.49
N PRO A 62 -6.33 5.33 -8.06
CA PRO A 62 -7.77 5.07 -8.03
C PRO A 62 -8.20 3.95 -9.00
N ARG A 63 -7.35 3.59 -9.96
CA ARG A 63 -7.59 2.54 -10.96
C ARG A 63 -6.30 2.07 -11.63
N GLY A 64 -6.39 0.93 -12.33
CA GLY A 64 -5.35 0.47 -13.26
C GLY A 64 -5.26 1.30 -14.55
N GLY A 65 -4.39 0.87 -15.47
CA GLY A 65 -4.18 1.54 -16.76
C GLY A 65 -3.20 2.72 -16.67
N ASN A 66 -3.55 3.84 -17.29
CA ASN A 66 -2.67 5.01 -17.42
C ASN A 66 -2.56 5.84 -16.12
N PHE A 67 -1.73 6.89 -16.15
CA PHE A 67 -1.53 7.85 -15.06
C PHE A 67 -2.03 9.27 -15.41
N VAL A 68 -2.96 9.36 -16.37
CA VAL A 68 -3.60 10.63 -16.76
C VAL A 68 -4.96 10.67 -16.09
N TYR A 69 -5.08 11.41 -15.00
CA TYR A 69 -6.27 11.43 -14.17
C TYR A 69 -7.21 12.58 -14.51
N ASN A 70 -8.51 12.31 -14.47
CA ASN A 70 -9.52 13.36 -14.53
C ASN A 70 -9.79 13.94 -13.13
N ASP A 71 -10.54 15.05 -13.07
CA ASP A 71 -10.81 15.76 -11.81
C ASP A 71 -11.48 14.89 -10.73
N SER A 72 -12.36 13.96 -11.14
CA SER A 72 -13.02 13.06 -10.18
C SER A 72 -12.05 12.01 -9.63
N GLU A 73 -11.13 11.51 -10.46
CA GLU A 73 -10.09 10.57 -10.06
C GLU A 73 -9.07 11.24 -9.12
N LEU A 74 -8.72 12.50 -9.38
CA LEU A 74 -7.86 13.29 -8.49
C LEU A 74 -8.54 13.54 -7.13
N ARG A 75 -9.86 13.79 -7.10
CA ARG A 75 -10.61 13.91 -5.83
C ARG A 75 -10.65 12.61 -5.04
N ILE A 76 -10.74 11.46 -5.71
CA ILE A 76 -10.63 10.15 -5.04
C ILE A 76 -9.25 10.03 -4.39
N MET A 77 -8.18 10.34 -5.13
CA MET A 77 -6.81 10.29 -4.62
C MET A 77 -6.59 11.24 -3.44
N GLU A 78 -7.15 12.46 -3.50
CA GLU A 78 -7.08 13.44 -2.40
C GLU A 78 -7.73 12.89 -1.12
N ASP A 79 -8.93 12.31 -1.22
CA ASP A 79 -9.63 11.71 -0.07
C ASP A 79 -8.88 10.48 0.46
N ASP A 80 -8.32 9.64 -0.42
CA ASP A 80 -7.48 8.48 -0.05
C ASP A 80 -6.16 8.89 0.64
N ILE A 81 -5.60 10.07 0.34
CA ILE A 81 -4.38 10.58 1.00
C ILE A 81 -4.68 11.04 2.44
N LEU A 82 -5.87 11.60 2.66
CA LEU A 82 -6.23 12.24 3.94
C LEU A 82 -6.80 11.25 4.97
N ARG A 83 -7.19 10.04 4.55
CA ARG A 83 -7.87 9.05 5.39
C ARG A 83 -6.96 7.89 5.76
#